data_AF-A0A5C6BDA6-F1
#
_entry.id   AF-A0A5C6BDA6-F1
#
_cell.length_a   1.000
_cell.length_b   1.000
_cell.length_c   1.000
_cell.angle_alpha   90.00
_cell.angle_beta   90.00
_cell.angle_gamma   90.00
#
_symmetry.space_group_name_H-M   'P 1'
#
loop_
_entity.id
_entity.type
_entity.pdbx_description
1 polymer ?
#
loop_
_entity_poly.entity_id
_entity_poly.type
_entity_poly.pdbx_seq_one_letter_code
_entity_poly.pdbx_strand_id
1 'polypeptide(L)'
;MTSPTFKQLTDYFIAAGANDVAHTKKSYIAHAIGVHNDLRAWGCSDELCRAAMFHSIYGTELFQDFTLPVEKRDEVAELIGERAERLAFWNCFMDRSTLDACAKRGTPPFIIRNRVTGEEAELSTEDFDDLCRIHLCDWLEQVARADHWDYRREAYRDFAERLGGVALESYDRVFASEPKV
;
A
#
# COMPACT_ATOMS: atom_id res chain seq x y z
N MET A 1 2.50 9.59 -22.83
CA MET A 1 2.35 8.13 -22.96
C MET A 1 0.91 7.76 -22.62
N THR A 2 0.36 6.72 -23.24
CA THR A 2 -0.99 6.23 -22.91
C THR A 2 -0.94 5.48 -21.58
N SER A 3 -1.93 5.66 -20.70
CA SER A 3 -2.02 4.90 -19.45
C SER A 3 -1.98 3.40 -19.72
N PRO A 4 -1.25 2.59 -18.92
CA PRO A 4 -1.17 1.15 -19.12
C PRO A 4 -2.55 0.51 -18.97
N THR A 5 -2.81 -0.51 -19.76
CA THR A 5 -4.00 -1.36 -19.58
C THR A 5 -3.84 -2.24 -18.35
N PHE A 6 -4.96 -2.64 -17.74
CA PHE A 6 -4.94 -3.57 -16.60
C PHE A 6 -4.22 -4.90 -16.95
N LYS A 7 -4.35 -5.36 -18.20
CA LYS A 7 -3.63 -6.55 -18.69
C LYS A 7 -2.11 -6.37 -18.63
N GLN A 8 -1.59 -5.21 -19.04
CA GLN A 8 -0.15 -4.93 -18.97
C GLN A 8 0.36 -4.94 -17.52
N LEU A 9 -0.45 -4.44 -16.58
CA LEU A 9 -0.11 -4.50 -15.15
C LEU A 9 -0.05 -5.95 -14.67
N THR A 10 -1.04 -6.78 -14.96
CA THR A 10 -1.03 -8.19 -14.53
C THR A 10 0.03 -9.03 -15.25
N ASP A 11 0.29 -8.77 -16.53
CA ASP A 11 1.33 -9.44 -17.31
C ASP A 11 2.71 -9.22 -16.68
N TYR A 12 2.96 -8.02 -16.11
CA TYR A 12 4.19 -7.72 -15.39
C TYR A 12 4.42 -8.65 -14.21
N PHE A 13 3.40 -8.85 -13.36
CA PHE A 13 3.48 -9.75 -12.21
C PHE A 13 3.73 -11.20 -12.64
N ILE A 14 3.08 -11.64 -13.71
CA ILE A 14 3.27 -12.98 -14.26
C ILE A 14 4.71 -13.14 -14.76
N ALA A 15 5.21 -12.19 -15.56
CA ALA A 15 6.56 -12.22 -16.09
C ALA A 15 7.64 -12.14 -15.00
N ALA A 16 7.37 -11.41 -13.91
CA ALA A 16 8.26 -11.30 -12.77
C ALA A 16 8.26 -12.56 -11.87
N GLY A 17 7.35 -13.52 -12.10
CA GLY A 17 7.23 -14.73 -11.27
C GLY A 17 6.43 -14.52 -9.97
N ALA A 18 5.67 -13.44 -9.87
CA ALA A 18 4.87 -13.08 -8.69
C ALA A 18 3.48 -13.77 -8.65
N ASN A 19 3.07 -14.43 -9.73
CA ASN A 19 1.70 -14.93 -9.90
C ASN A 19 1.27 -15.96 -8.85
N ASP A 20 2.17 -16.90 -8.52
CA ASP A 20 1.87 -18.06 -7.66
C ASP A 20 2.45 -17.92 -6.24
N VAL A 21 3.02 -16.76 -5.92
CA VAL A 21 3.55 -16.48 -4.58
C VAL A 21 2.39 -16.45 -3.59
N ALA A 22 2.45 -17.27 -2.55
CA ALA A 22 1.39 -17.34 -1.54
C ALA A 22 1.34 -16.03 -0.73
N HIS A 23 0.13 -15.56 -0.42
CA HIS A 23 -0.09 -14.36 0.37
C HIS A 23 -1.47 -14.38 1.05
N THR A 24 -1.49 -14.47 2.39
CA THR A 24 -2.71 -14.38 3.22
C THR A 24 -3.91 -15.17 2.67
N LYS A 25 -3.72 -16.49 2.52
CA LYS A 25 -4.70 -17.47 1.96
C LYS A 25 -5.13 -17.22 0.50
N LYS A 26 -4.45 -16.32 -0.23
CA LYS A 26 -4.57 -16.06 -1.67
C LYS A 26 -3.19 -16.10 -2.33
N SER A 27 -3.09 -15.79 -3.62
CA SER A 27 -1.81 -15.42 -4.24
C SER A 27 -1.53 -13.92 -4.07
N TYR A 28 -0.25 -13.54 -4.13
CA TYR A 28 0.20 -12.16 -4.03
C TYR A 28 -0.43 -11.26 -5.11
N ILE A 29 -0.46 -11.71 -6.37
CA ILE A 29 -1.13 -10.95 -7.44
C ILE A 29 -2.63 -10.78 -7.17
N ALA A 30 -3.31 -11.79 -6.61
CA ALA A 30 -4.74 -11.68 -6.28
C ALA A 30 -5.00 -10.68 -5.16
N HIS A 31 -4.10 -10.60 -4.16
CA HIS A 31 -4.15 -9.57 -3.13
C HIS A 31 -3.89 -8.17 -3.73
N ALA A 32 -2.83 -8.00 -4.53
CA ALA A 32 -2.53 -6.73 -5.21
C ALA A 32 -3.69 -6.21 -6.07
N ILE A 33 -4.36 -7.10 -6.81
CA ILE A 33 -5.57 -6.78 -7.58
C ILE A 33 -6.72 -6.36 -6.65
N GLY A 34 -6.87 -6.99 -5.49
CA GLY A 34 -7.86 -6.62 -4.47
C GLY A 34 -7.67 -5.18 -4.01
N VAL A 35 -6.46 -4.82 -3.57
CA VAL A 35 -6.13 -3.46 -3.11
C VAL A 35 -6.35 -2.42 -4.23
N HIS A 36 -5.94 -2.73 -5.46
CA HIS A 36 -6.21 -1.88 -6.62
C HIS A 36 -7.71 -1.61 -6.81
N ASN A 37 -8.52 -2.67 -6.77
CA ASN A 37 -9.96 -2.56 -7.01
C ASN A 37 -10.68 -1.83 -5.87
N ASP A 38 -10.25 -2.05 -4.64
CA ASP A 38 -10.81 -1.39 -3.46
C ASP A 38 -10.53 0.11 -3.48
N LEU A 39 -9.30 0.55 -3.77
CA LEU A 39 -9.00 1.99 -3.92
C LEU A 39 -9.75 2.60 -5.10
N ARG A 40 -9.92 1.87 -6.21
CA ARG A 40 -10.76 2.33 -7.32
C ARG A 40 -12.22 2.52 -6.88
N ALA A 41 -12.76 1.60 -6.10
CA ALA A 41 -14.10 1.70 -5.52
C ALA A 41 -14.22 2.85 -4.50
N TRP A 42 -13.12 3.23 -3.84
CA TRP A 42 -13.03 4.41 -2.99
C TRP A 42 -12.99 5.73 -3.79
N GLY A 43 -12.99 5.67 -5.13
CA GLY A 43 -12.94 6.85 -6.00
C GLY A 43 -11.54 7.44 -6.17
N CYS A 44 -10.49 6.66 -5.86
CA CYS A 44 -9.11 7.11 -6.04
C CYS A 44 -8.73 7.24 -7.52
N SER A 45 -7.69 8.02 -7.80
CA SER A 45 -7.18 8.20 -9.15
C SER A 45 -6.61 6.90 -9.72
N ASP A 46 -6.62 6.77 -11.05
CA ASP A 46 -6.00 5.62 -11.72
C ASP A 46 -4.49 5.53 -11.39
N GLU A 47 -3.82 6.66 -11.15
CA GLU A 47 -2.42 6.69 -10.73
C GLU A 47 -2.22 6.04 -9.36
N LEU A 48 -3.04 6.40 -8.36
CA LEU A 48 -2.97 5.81 -7.03
C LEU A 48 -3.34 4.32 -7.06
N CYS A 49 -4.32 3.92 -7.87
CA CYS A 49 -4.68 2.51 -8.04
C CYS A 49 -3.50 1.70 -8.60
N ARG A 50 -2.73 2.25 -9.54
CA ARG A 50 -1.50 1.59 -10.03
C ARG A 50 -0.42 1.52 -8.95
N ALA A 51 -0.20 2.58 -8.20
CA ALA A 51 0.73 2.57 -7.06
C ALA A 51 0.37 1.46 -6.06
N ALA A 52 -0.92 1.37 -5.73
CA ALA A 52 -1.44 0.37 -4.80
C ALA A 52 -1.32 -1.05 -5.34
N MET A 53 -1.51 -1.29 -6.64
CA MET A 53 -1.26 -2.61 -7.22
C MET A 53 0.20 -3.04 -7.02
N PHE A 54 1.15 -2.10 -7.10
CA PHE A 54 2.59 -2.36 -6.96
C PHE A 54 3.14 -2.13 -5.54
N HIS A 55 2.29 -1.86 -4.54
CA HIS A 55 2.70 -1.37 -3.22
C HIS A 55 3.76 -2.25 -2.51
N SER A 56 3.74 -3.56 -2.77
CA SER A 56 4.65 -4.54 -2.15
C SER A 56 5.69 -5.13 -3.11
N ILE A 57 5.87 -4.55 -4.31
CA ILE A 57 6.64 -5.19 -5.40
C ILE A 57 8.13 -5.38 -5.05
N TYR A 58 8.71 -4.51 -4.23
CA TYR A 58 10.11 -4.60 -3.79
C TYR A 58 10.28 -5.29 -2.42
N GLY A 59 9.20 -5.83 -1.87
CA GLY A 59 9.16 -6.39 -0.52
C GLY A 59 8.97 -5.34 0.58
N THR A 60 8.17 -5.67 1.58
CA THR A 60 7.84 -4.80 2.71
C THR A 60 8.44 -5.32 4.02
N GLU A 61 8.26 -4.59 5.13
CA GLU A 61 8.67 -5.06 6.46
C GLU A 61 8.13 -6.45 6.83
N LEU A 62 6.93 -6.82 6.38
CA LEU A 62 6.28 -8.10 6.72
C LEU A 62 6.20 -9.09 5.55
N PHE A 63 6.47 -8.66 4.32
CA PHE A 63 6.36 -9.51 3.14
C PHE A 63 7.66 -9.49 2.36
N GLN A 64 8.37 -10.64 2.36
CA GLN A 64 9.66 -10.82 1.68
C GLN A 64 9.67 -12.09 0.80
N ASP A 65 8.56 -12.82 0.68
CA ASP A 65 8.46 -14.03 -0.16
C ASP A 65 8.59 -13.73 -1.65
N PHE A 66 8.38 -12.47 -2.04
CA PHE A 66 8.69 -11.93 -3.35
C PHE A 66 9.33 -10.55 -3.20
N THR A 67 10.43 -10.34 -3.91
CA THR A 67 11.08 -9.04 -4.02
C THR A 67 11.61 -8.85 -5.43
N LEU A 68 11.18 -7.77 -6.08
CA LEU A 68 11.82 -7.29 -7.30
C LEU A 68 13.11 -6.54 -6.92
N PRO A 69 14.23 -6.73 -7.63
CA PRO A 69 15.44 -5.94 -7.42
C PRO A 69 15.19 -4.45 -7.63
N VAL A 70 15.78 -3.59 -6.79
CA VAL A 70 15.61 -2.12 -6.86
C VAL A 70 16.20 -1.51 -8.13
N GLU A 71 17.05 -2.25 -8.84
CA GLU A 71 17.58 -1.88 -10.15
C GLU A 71 16.48 -1.84 -11.24
N LYS A 72 15.32 -2.47 -10.98
CA LYS A 72 14.17 -2.45 -11.89
C LYS A 72 13.20 -1.29 -11.64
N ARG A 73 13.53 -0.35 -10.77
CA ARG A 73 12.65 0.79 -10.46
C ARG A 73 12.30 1.62 -11.69
N ASP A 74 13.26 1.88 -12.57
CA ASP A 74 13.02 2.64 -13.80
C ASP A 74 12.02 1.91 -14.72
N GLU A 75 12.12 0.58 -14.82
CA GLU A 75 11.21 -0.28 -15.58
C GLU A 75 9.78 -0.20 -15.01
N VAL A 76 9.63 -0.21 -13.68
CA VAL A 76 8.33 -0.07 -13.02
C VAL A 76 7.78 1.36 -13.20
N ALA A 77 8.61 2.38 -13.03
CA ALA A 77 8.23 3.78 -13.20
C ALA A 77 7.75 4.09 -14.63
N GLU A 78 8.38 3.51 -15.65
CA GLU A 78 7.93 3.62 -17.03
C GLU A 78 6.54 3.01 -17.23
N LEU A 79 6.24 1.90 -16.53
CA LEU A 79 4.95 1.23 -16.62
C LEU A 79 3.83 1.96 -15.87
N ILE A 80 4.05 2.34 -14.60
CA ILE A 80 2.96 2.85 -13.73
C ILE A 80 2.97 4.36 -13.53
N GLY A 81 4.04 5.03 -13.93
CA GLY A 81 4.31 6.45 -13.73
C GLY A 81 5.26 6.69 -12.54
N GLU A 82 6.11 7.71 -12.64
CA GLU A 82 7.15 8.05 -11.66
C GLU A 82 6.60 8.26 -10.24
N ARG A 83 5.48 8.98 -10.12
CA ARG A 83 4.86 9.22 -8.81
C ARG A 83 4.28 7.94 -8.22
N ALA A 84 3.60 7.12 -9.03
CA ALA A 84 3.03 5.85 -8.58
C ALA A 84 4.13 4.87 -8.13
N GLU A 85 5.24 4.81 -8.85
CA GLU A 85 6.42 4.03 -8.46
C GLU A 85 7.01 4.55 -7.14
N ARG A 86 7.15 5.87 -6.98
CA ARG A 86 7.67 6.45 -5.74
C ARG A 86 6.83 6.10 -4.52
N LEU A 87 5.49 6.09 -4.65
CA LEU A 87 4.58 5.66 -3.58
C LEU A 87 4.78 4.17 -3.26
N ALA A 88 4.89 3.31 -4.28
CA ALA A 88 5.16 1.87 -4.10
C ALA A 88 6.53 1.62 -3.44
N PHE A 89 7.56 2.37 -3.85
CA PHE A 89 8.89 2.33 -3.25
C PHE A 89 8.83 2.68 -1.76
N TRP A 90 8.18 3.78 -1.40
CA TRP A 90 8.06 4.17 0.01
C TRP A 90 7.26 3.17 0.83
N ASN A 91 6.20 2.56 0.28
CA ASN A 91 5.50 1.45 0.95
C ASN A 91 6.42 0.26 1.27
N CYS A 92 7.40 -0.02 0.40
CA CYS A 92 8.36 -1.11 0.58
C CYS A 92 9.49 -0.78 1.59
N PHE A 93 9.98 0.45 1.54
CA PHE A 93 11.22 0.84 2.23
C PHE A 93 11.04 1.80 3.40
N MET A 94 9.85 2.34 3.66
CA MET A 94 9.64 3.15 4.86
C MET A 94 9.76 2.29 6.13
N ASP A 95 10.24 2.93 7.19
CA ASP A 95 9.98 2.51 8.56
C ASP A 95 8.55 2.92 8.93
N ARG A 96 7.66 1.93 9.08
CA ARG A 96 6.23 2.15 9.34
C ARG A 96 5.98 3.00 10.57
N SER A 97 6.85 2.94 11.59
CA SER A 97 6.69 3.72 12.82
C SER A 97 6.78 5.25 12.58
N THR A 98 7.51 5.67 11.54
CA THR A 98 7.62 7.09 11.17
C THR A 98 6.36 7.61 10.47
N LEU A 99 5.69 6.77 9.67
CA LEU A 99 4.39 7.09 9.10
C LEU A 99 3.32 7.18 10.20
N ASP A 100 3.33 6.22 11.15
CA ASP A 100 2.39 6.17 12.27
C ASP A 100 2.53 7.41 13.15
N ALA A 101 3.76 7.80 13.49
CA ALA A 101 4.03 9.03 14.25
C ALA A 101 3.56 10.28 13.52
N CYS A 102 3.69 10.32 12.19
CA CYS A 102 3.19 11.43 11.38
C CYS A 102 1.66 11.51 11.38
N ALA A 103 0.96 10.38 11.27
CA ALA A 103 -0.51 10.34 11.30
C ALA A 103 -1.04 10.78 12.66
N LYS A 104 -0.44 10.28 13.75
CA LYS A 104 -0.79 10.68 15.12
C LYS A 104 -0.57 12.17 15.38
N ARG A 105 0.48 12.77 14.81
CA ARG A 105 0.71 14.22 14.89
C ARG A 105 -0.32 15.00 14.07
N GLY A 106 -0.76 14.47 12.93
CA GLY A 106 -1.83 15.02 12.09
C GLY A 106 -1.43 16.22 11.23
N THR A 107 -0.28 16.86 11.46
CA THR A 107 0.17 18.06 10.74
C THR A 107 1.61 17.95 10.22
N PRO A 108 1.98 18.71 9.15
CA PRO A 108 3.35 18.75 8.62
C PRO A 108 4.38 19.26 9.64
N PRO A 109 5.68 18.98 9.42
CA PRO A 109 6.26 18.26 8.28
C PRO A 109 6.02 16.75 8.35
N PHE A 110 5.74 16.08 7.22
CA PHE A 110 5.55 14.63 7.17
C PHE A 110 6.85 13.95 6.75
N ILE A 111 7.66 13.54 7.73
CA ILE A 111 8.97 12.92 7.48
C ILE A 111 8.86 11.41 7.67
N ILE A 112 9.22 10.66 6.64
CA ILE A 112 9.37 9.21 6.71
C ILE A 112 10.84 8.83 6.61
N ARG A 113 11.21 7.73 7.27
CA ARG A 113 12.57 7.20 7.27
C ARG A 113 12.65 5.94 6.43
N ASN A 114 13.71 5.79 5.63
CA ASN A 114 14.04 4.55 4.96
C ASN A 114 14.57 3.53 5.98
N ARG A 115 13.91 2.38 6.11
CA ARG A 115 14.24 1.32 7.08
C ARG A 115 15.57 0.62 6.82
N VAL A 116 16.15 0.76 5.62
CA VAL A 116 17.41 0.14 5.21
C VAL A 116 18.56 1.14 5.29
N THR A 117 18.41 2.32 4.69
CA THR A 117 19.49 3.32 4.61
C THR A 117 19.50 4.29 5.79
N GLY A 118 18.38 4.42 6.49
CA GLY A 118 18.17 5.44 7.53
C GLY A 118 17.95 6.85 6.99
N GLU A 119 17.96 7.04 5.67
CA GLU A 119 17.70 8.33 5.04
C GLU A 119 16.27 8.78 5.28
N GLU A 120 16.08 10.08 5.47
CA GLU A 120 14.77 10.69 5.69
C GLU A 120 14.30 11.43 4.44
N ALA A 121 12.99 11.39 4.20
CA ALA A 121 12.34 12.15 3.15
C ALA A 121 11.10 12.85 3.69
N GLU A 122 10.96 14.13 3.33
CA GLU A 122 9.73 14.88 3.58
C GLU A 122 8.74 14.64 2.43
N LEU A 123 7.52 14.25 2.79
CA LEU A 123 6.42 14.05 1.87
C LEU A 123 5.56 15.31 1.78
N SER A 124 5.00 15.54 0.59
CA SER A 124 3.86 16.46 0.46
C SER A 124 2.65 15.89 1.23
N THR A 125 1.70 16.76 1.59
CA THR A 125 0.43 16.31 2.17
C THR A 125 -0.28 15.28 1.29
N GLU A 126 -0.22 15.46 -0.03
CA GLU A 126 -0.84 14.55 -1.00
C GLU A 126 -0.19 13.16 -0.99
N ASP A 127 1.15 13.09 -1.07
CA ASP A 127 1.87 11.81 -1.05
C ASP A 127 1.75 11.12 0.32
N PHE A 128 1.69 11.89 1.42
CA PHE A 128 1.43 11.35 2.76
C PHE A 128 0.02 10.73 2.86
N ASP A 129 -1.02 11.45 2.40
CA ASP A 129 -2.39 10.96 2.42
C ASP A 129 -2.55 9.72 1.54
N ASP A 130 -1.90 9.69 0.37
CA ASP A 130 -1.94 8.56 -0.55
C ASP A 130 -1.20 7.33 -0.01
N LEU A 131 -0.08 7.50 0.69
CA LEU A 131 0.55 6.40 1.43
C LEU A 131 -0.37 5.89 2.55
N CYS A 132 -1.02 6.78 3.31
CA CYS A 132 -2.00 6.38 4.32
C CYS A 132 -3.15 5.57 3.69
N ARG A 133 -3.66 5.98 2.52
CA ARG A 133 -4.71 5.26 1.76
C ARG A 133 -4.25 3.86 1.38
N ILE A 134 -3.05 3.74 0.79
CA ILE A 134 -2.48 2.45 0.39
C ILE A 134 -2.35 1.53 1.61
N HIS A 135 -1.71 1.98 2.69
CA HIS A 135 -1.49 1.17 3.89
C HIS A 135 -2.80 0.74 4.57
N LEU A 136 -3.77 1.65 4.65
CA LEU A 136 -5.08 1.32 5.22
C LEU A 136 -5.79 0.30 4.34
N CYS A 137 -5.90 0.55 3.03
CA CYS A 137 -6.60 -0.34 2.11
C CYS A 137 -5.95 -1.74 2.04
N ASP A 138 -4.62 -1.80 1.96
CA ASP A 138 -3.85 -3.04 2.05
C ASP A 138 -4.28 -3.87 3.26
N TRP A 139 -4.28 -3.26 4.44
CA TRP A 139 -4.61 -3.99 5.66
C TRP A 139 -6.08 -4.40 5.72
N LEU A 140 -7.01 -3.50 5.37
CA LEU A 140 -8.44 -3.78 5.37
C LEU A 140 -8.82 -4.90 4.39
N GLU A 141 -8.13 -5.02 3.25
CA GLU A 141 -8.37 -6.08 2.28
C GLU A 141 -8.05 -7.46 2.87
N GLN A 142 -7.09 -7.56 3.79
CA GLN A 142 -6.52 -8.84 4.21
C GLN A 142 -6.73 -9.23 5.68
N VAL A 143 -7.04 -8.28 6.58
CA VAL A 143 -7.05 -8.51 8.03
C VAL A 143 -7.92 -9.69 8.46
N ALA A 144 -9.11 -9.86 7.88
CA ALA A 144 -10.01 -10.97 8.21
C ALA A 144 -9.44 -12.35 7.79
N ARG A 145 -8.59 -12.40 6.76
CA ARG A 145 -7.93 -13.64 6.34
C ARG A 145 -6.67 -13.92 7.16
N ALA A 146 -5.95 -12.86 7.53
CA ALA A 146 -4.75 -12.91 8.36
C ALA A 146 -5.07 -13.25 9.83
N ASP A 147 -6.28 -12.92 10.29
CA ASP A 147 -6.72 -13.08 11.69
C ASP A 147 -5.79 -12.39 12.68
N HIS A 148 -5.35 -11.18 12.33
CA HIS A 148 -4.35 -10.42 13.08
C HIS A 148 -4.81 -9.00 13.41
N TRP A 149 -6.04 -8.88 13.91
CA TRP A 149 -6.77 -7.62 14.08
C TRP A 149 -6.05 -6.52 14.88
N ASP A 150 -5.20 -6.88 15.84
CA ASP A 150 -4.51 -5.91 16.69
C ASP A 150 -3.27 -5.26 16.07
N TYR A 151 -2.78 -5.79 14.96
CA TYR A 151 -1.59 -5.24 14.31
C TYR A 151 -1.82 -3.81 13.84
N ARG A 152 -1.02 -2.88 14.37
CA ARG A 152 -1.05 -1.44 14.05
C ARG A 152 -2.47 -0.84 14.09
N ARG A 153 -3.37 -1.40 14.91
CA ARG A 153 -4.79 -0.99 14.96
C ARG A 153 -4.95 0.52 15.19
N GLU A 154 -4.21 1.09 16.13
CA GLU A 154 -4.22 2.54 16.40
C GLU A 154 -3.81 3.34 15.16
N ALA A 155 -2.72 2.96 14.49
CA ALA A 155 -2.26 3.65 13.29
C ALA A 155 -3.26 3.54 12.12
N TYR A 156 -3.87 2.37 11.91
CA TYR A 156 -4.90 2.21 10.87
C TYR A 156 -6.15 3.05 11.19
N ARG A 157 -6.50 3.19 12.46
CA ARG A 157 -7.56 4.12 12.89
C ARG A 157 -7.18 5.58 12.62
N ASP A 158 -5.95 5.99 12.97
CA ASP A 158 -5.46 7.35 12.70
C ASP A 158 -5.48 7.68 11.20
N PHE A 159 -5.06 6.73 10.34
CA PHE A 159 -5.17 6.88 8.89
C PHE A 159 -6.62 7.06 8.44
N ALA A 160 -7.52 6.21 8.94
CA ALA A 160 -8.93 6.24 8.58
C ALA A 160 -9.60 7.57 8.97
N GLU A 161 -9.34 8.07 10.19
CA GLU A 161 -9.87 9.35 10.68
C GLU A 161 -9.32 10.54 9.90
N ARG A 162 -8.02 10.53 9.58
CA ARG A 162 -7.40 11.56 8.75
C ARG A 162 -8.03 11.65 7.36
N LEU A 163 -8.24 10.49 6.73
CA LEU A 163 -8.76 10.40 5.37
C LEU A 163 -10.28 10.65 5.31
N GLY A 164 -11.00 10.31 6.37
CA GLY A 164 -12.45 10.45 6.47
C GLY A 164 -13.21 9.66 5.41
N GLY A 165 -14.49 10.00 5.23
CA GLY A 165 -15.36 9.46 4.18
C GLY A 165 -15.29 7.93 4.05
N VAL A 166 -15.13 7.46 2.81
CA VAL A 166 -15.09 6.02 2.48
C VAL A 166 -13.98 5.24 3.19
N ALA A 167 -12.86 5.90 3.56
CA ALA A 167 -11.77 5.26 4.27
C ALA A 167 -12.18 4.93 5.71
N LEU A 168 -12.77 5.90 6.42
CA LEU A 168 -13.30 5.70 7.77
C LEU A 168 -14.45 4.70 7.80
N GLU A 169 -15.41 4.83 6.87
CA GLU A 169 -16.51 3.89 6.73
C GLU A 169 -16.04 2.46 6.44
N SER A 170 -14.97 2.31 5.65
CA SER A 170 -14.38 0.99 5.35
C SER A 170 -13.66 0.40 6.54
N TYR A 171 -12.92 1.20 7.30
CA TYR A 171 -12.30 0.76 8.56
C TYR A 171 -13.37 0.24 9.52
N ASP A 172 -14.39 1.05 9.80
CA ASP A 172 -15.44 0.69 10.77
C ASP A 172 -16.20 -0.57 10.31
N ARG A 173 -16.52 -0.69 9.01
CA ARG A 173 -17.19 -1.87 8.45
C ARG A 173 -16.35 -3.14 8.61
N VAL A 174 -15.06 -3.10 8.28
CA VAL A 174 -14.19 -4.27 8.33
C VAL A 174 -13.94 -4.68 9.79
N PHE A 175 -13.61 -3.74 10.66
CA PHE A 175 -13.35 -4.04 12.07
C PHE A 175 -14.60 -4.44 12.86
N ALA A 176 -15.81 -4.08 12.40
CA ALA A 176 -17.05 -4.63 12.96
C ALA A 176 -17.21 -6.14 12.73
N SER A 177 -16.44 -6.74 11.81
CA SER A 177 -16.44 -8.19 11.55
C SER A 177 -15.42 -8.99 12.37
N GLU A 178 -14.66 -8.31 13.24
CA GLU A 178 -13.73 -8.97 14.17
C GLU A 178 -14.46 -10.01 15.05
N PRO A 179 -13.98 -11.25 15.13
CA PRO A 179 -14.57 -12.27 16.00
C PRO A 179 -14.57 -11.81 17.47
N LYS A 180 -15.73 -11.87 18.12
CA LYS A 180 -15.82 -11.62 19.56
C LYS A 180 -15.30 -12.85 20.31
N VAL A 181 -14.23 -12.67 21.08
CA VAL A 181 -13.70 -13.66 22.04
C VAL A 181 -14.64 -13.82 23.22
#